data_AF-A0A2N5YMD0-F1
#
_entry.id   AF-A0A2N5YMD0-F1
#
_cell.length_a   1.000
_cell.length_b   1.000
_cell.length_c   1.000
_cell.angle_alpha   90.00
_cell.angle_beta   90.00
_cell.angle_gamma   90.00
#
_symmetry.space_group_name_H-M   'P 1'
#
loop_
_entity.id
_entity.type
_entity.pdbx_description
1 polymer ?
#
loop_
_entity_poly.entity_id
_entity_poly.type
_entity_poly.pdbx_seq_one_letter_code
_entity_poly.pdbx_strand_id
1 'polypeptide(L)'
;MKTTILIFLFSLLIIEIGYAQSERDYSNDFLAIKHQQKQKVKFMKAGKKINFWLYGDDEKHKGKFRVKDENTIVVDSIEFPIENIRKLGGRSTGMQIAKIIGGTVTGAGTIFGGIGILMLRDAKNSNDACGGAIVMMMGYTLAIVGTAAIVIGGIPFVFNNRKYDLENKWELSTIEALPRNRKAFFEKIENPE
;
A
#
# COMPACT_ATOMS: atom_id res chain seq x y z
N MET A 1 17.53 -30.37 -6.51
CA MET A 1 18.41 -29.31 -5.93
C MET A 1 18.51 -28.07 -6.81
N LYS A 2 18.83 -28.20 -8.12
CA LYS A 2 18.94 -27.04 -9.04
C LYS A 2 17.64 -26.23 -9.20
N THR A 3 16.49 -26.89 -9.25
CA THR A 3 15.16 -26.25 -9.33
C THR A 3 14.77 -25.49 -8.07
N THR A 4 15.09 -26.02 -6.89
CA THR A 4 14.76 -25.40 -5.60
C THR A 4 15.54 -24.10 -5.37
N ILE A 5 16.82 -24.07 -5.77
CA ILE A 5 17.68 -22.88 -5.69
C ILE A 5 17.20 -21.78 -6.65
N LEU A 6 16.79 -22.17 -7.87
CA LEU A 6 16.25 -21.24 -8.87
C LEU A 6 14.97 -20.54 -8.35
N ILE A 7 14.07 -21.29 -7.70
CA ILE A 7 12.82 -20.76 -7.14
C ILE A 7 13.10 -19.81 -5.97
N PHE A 8 14.07 -20.14 -5.11
CA PHE A 8 14.48 -19.28 -4.00
C PHE A 8 15.07 -17.95 -4.51
N LEU A 9 15.96 -17.99 -5.50
CA LEU A 9 16.52 -16.79 -6.13
C LEU A 9 15.43 -15.95 -6.83
N PHE A 10 14.47 -16.59 -7.49
CA PHE A 10 13.35 -15.90 -8.12
C PHE A 10 12.45 -15.20 -7.08
N SER A 11 12.25 -15.82 -5.91
CA SER A 11 11.48 -15.22 -4.81
C SER A 11 12.14 -13.98 -4.22
N LEU A 12 13.48 -13.96 -4.10
CA LEU A 12 14.24 -12.77 -3.69
C LEU A 12 14.11 -11.63 -4.70
N LEU A 13 14.11 -11.95 -5.99
CA LEU A 13 13.99 -10.97 -7.07
C LEU A 13 12.59 -10.32 -7.10
N ILE A 14 11.53 -11.07 -6.78
CA ILE A 14 10.16 -10.51 -6.65
C ILE A 14 10.06 -9.52 -5.49
N ILE A 15 10.76 -9.78 -4.37
CA ILE A 15 10.78 -8.88 -3.20
C ILE A 15 11.38 -7.52 -3.59
N GLU A 16 12.51 -7.50 -4.30
CA GLU A 16 13.17 -6.25 -4.71
C GLU A 16 12.34 -5.41 -5.70
N ILE A 17 11.65 -6.06 -6.66
CA ILE A 17 10.77 -5.34 -7.60
C ILE A 17 9.61 -4.65 -6.87
N GLY A 18 9.09 -5.26 -5.80
CA GLY A 18 8.04 -4.67 -4.96
C GLY A 18 8.48 -3.36 -4.30
N TYR A 19 9.74 -3.25 -3.87
CA TYR A 19 10.30 -2.01 -3.31
C TYR A 19 10.48 -0.93 -4.40
N ALA A 20 10.99 -1.31 -5.57
CA ALA A 20 11.31 -0.36 -6.64
C ALA A 20 10.07 0.34 -7.28
N GLN A 21 8.87 -0.27 -7.21
CA GLN A 21 7.66 0.37 -7.73
C GLN A 21 7.07 1.45 -6.81
N SER A 22 7.50 1.54 -5.56
CA SER A 22 7.02 2.55 -4.59
C SER A 22 7.50 3.98 -4.92
N GLU A 23 8.58 4.12 -5.70
CA GLU A 23 9.25 5.42 -5.90
C GLU A 23 8.82 6.20 -7.15
N ARG A 24 8.02 5.63 -8.07
CA ARG A 24 7.80 6.19 -9.42
C ARG A 24 6.60 7.11 -9.65
N ASP A 25 6.02 7.72 -8.61
CA ASP A 25 5.02 8.78 -8.81
C ASP A 25 5.59 10.15 -8.40
N TYR A 26 5.68 11.08 -9.35
CA TYR A 26 6.38 12.35 -9.18
C TYR A 26 5.41 13.53 -8.97
N SER A 27 4.64 13.50 -7.89
CA SER A 27 4.13 14.72 -7.26
C SER A 27 4.51 14.64 -5.78
N ASN A 28 5.27 15.61 -5.30
CA ASN A 28 5.69 15.63 -3.91
C ASN A 28 4.60 16.16 -2.97
N ASP A 29 3.45 16.59 -3.50
CA ASP A 29 2.39 17.12 -2.66
C ASP A 29 1.60 15.99 -1.99
N PHE A 30 1.44 16.12 -0.68
CA PHE A 30 0.70 15.18 0.13
C PHE A 30 -0.43 15.88 0.84
N LEU A 31 -1.56 15.18 0.90
CA LEU A 31 -2.65 15.52 1.77
C LEU A 31 -2.56 14.65 3.02
N ALA A 32 -2.36 15.28 4.16
CA ALA A 32 -2.29 14.63 5.45
C ALA A 32 -3.67 14.61 6.10
N ILE A 33 -4.05 13.43 6.59
CA ILE A 33 -5.27 13.20 7.33
C ILE A 33 -4.85 12.77 8.72
N LYS A 34 -4.98 13.68 9.69
CA LYS A 34 -4.59 13.46 11.08
C LYS A 34 -5.80 13.03 11.88
N HIS A 35 -5.68 11.96 12.66
CA HIS A 35 -6.72 11.57 13.58
C HIS A 35 -6.63 12.45 14.82
N GLN A 36 -7.71 13.13 15.19
CA GLN A 36 -7.72 14.12 16.27
C GLN A 36 -7.25 13.52 17.62
N GLN A 37 -7.75 12.33 17.98
CA GLN A 37 -7.42 11.69 19.26
C GLN A 37 -6.25 10.67 19.22
N LYS A 38 -6.02 9.98 18.09
CA LYS A 38 -5.20 8.75 18.08
C LYS A 38 -3.74 8.93 17.66
N GLN A 39 -3.25 10.17 17.50
CA GLN A 39 -1.90 10.45 16.98
C GLN A 39 -1.57 9.67 15.68
N LYS A 40 -2.60 9.39 14.86
CA LYS A 40 -2.47 8.64 13.61
C LYS A 40 -2.52 9.60 12.45
N VAL A 41 -1.47 9.65 11.64
CA VAL A 41 -1.44 10.42 10.39
C VAL A 41 -1.52 9.46 9.21
N LYS A 42 -2.32 9.83 8.20
CA LYS A 42 -2.41 9.14 6.92
C LYS A 42 -2.11 10.12 5.81
N PHE A 43 -1.22 9.73 4.90
CA PHE A 43 -0.87 10.54 3.74
C PHE A 43 -1.60 10.03 2.51
N MET A 44 -2.09 10.95 1.69
CA MET A 44 -2.60 10.69 0.35
C MET A 44 -1.75 11.48 -0.63
N LYS A 45 -1.21 10.79 -1.63
CA LYS A 45 -0.40 11.42 -2.67
C LYS A 45 -1.29 12.16 -3.67
N ALA A 46 -0.88 13.36 -4.07
CA ALA A 46 -1.54 14.09 -5.16
C ALA A 46 -1.54 13.29 -6.47
N GLY A 47 -2.43 13.68 -7.39
CA GLY A 47 -2.70 12.99 -8.66
C GLY A 47 -3.51 11.70 -8.53
N LYS A 48 -3.79 11.22 -7.32
CA LYS A 48 -4.63 10.04 -7.08
C LYS A 48 -6.11 10.39 -7.12
N LYS A 49 -6.93 9.41 -7.52
CA LYS A 49 -8.39 9.54 -7.45
C LYS A 49 -8.86 9.54 -6.00
N ILE A 50 -9.63 10.55 -5.64
CA ILE A 50 -10.35 10.63 -4.36
C ILE A 50 -11.84 10.70 -4.64
N ASN A 51 -12.60 10.39 -3.59
CA ASN A 51 -14.02 10.69 -3.50
C ASN A 51 -14.19 11.60 -2.29
N PHE A 52 -15.05 12.60 -2.35
CA PHE A 52 -15.28 13.49 -1.23
C PHE A 52 -16.73 13.94 -1.18
N TRP A 53 -17.13 14.47 -0.04
CA TRP A 53 -18.47 15.01 0.22
C TRP A 53 -18.31 16.37 0.85
N LEU A 54 -19.08 17.34 0.38
CA LEU A 54 -19.04 18.70 0.90
C LEU A 54 -19.97 18.87 2.11
N TYR A 55 -19.82 19.95 2.86
CA TYR A 55 -20.83 20.37 3.84
C TYR A 55 -22.08 20.89 3.12
N GLY A 56 -23.26 20.53 3.63
CA GLY A 56 -24.54 20.88 3.00
C GLY A 56 -24.91 20.04 1.77
N ASP A 57 -24.01 19.16 1.32
CA ASP A 57 -24.23 18.26 0.18
C ASP A 57 -23.94 16.79 0.57
N ASP A 58 -24.89 15.91 0.27
CA ASP A 58 -24.74 14.46 0.44
C ASP A 58 -24.27 13.78 -0.86
N GLU A 59 -24.12 14.53 -1.95
CA GLU A 59 -23.61 14.02 -3.20
C GLU A 59 -22.12 13.67 -3.11
N LYS A 60 -21.78 12.56 -3.78
CA LYS A 60 -20.43 12.03 -3.80
C LYS A 60 -19.67 12.56 -5.01
N HIS A 61 -18.76 13.48 -4.77
CA HIS A 61 -17.83 13.99 -5.76
C HIS A 61 -16.66 13.02 -5.96
N LYS A 62 -16.13 12.90 -7.18
CA LYS A 62 -15.01 12.02 -7.51
C LYS A 62 -14.11 12.67 -8.57
N GLY A 63 -12.80 12.56 -8.37
CA GLY A 63 -11.83 13.01 -9.36
C GLY A 63 -10.40 12.85 -8.90
N LYS A 64 -9.43 13.23 -9.74
CA LYS A 64 -8.02 13.27 -9.34
C LYS A 64 -7.75 14.59 -8.64
N PHE A 65 -7.25 14.52 -7.41
CA PHE A 65 -6.91 15.74 -6.67
C PHE A 65 -5.47 16.18 -6.91
N ARG A 66 -5.23 17.47 -6.74
CA ARG A 66 -3.92 18.11 -6.55
C ARG A 66 -4.03 19.11 -5.41
N VAL A 67 -2.91 19.40 -4.78
CA VAL A 67 -2.83 20.49 -3.80
C VAL A 67 -2.49 21.76 -4.58
N LYS A 68 -3.22 22.86 -4.34
CA LYS A 68 -2.90 24.17 -4.93
C LYS A 68 -2.18 25.05 -3.92
N ASP A 69 -2.71 25.10 -2.71
CA ASP A 69 -2.21 25.88 -1.57
C ASP A 69 -2.61 25.18 -0.26
N GLU A 70 -2.36 25.86 0.88
CA GLU A 70 -2.58 25.29 2.22
C GLU A 70 -4.05 24.96 2.53
N ASN A 71 -4.98 25.65 1.89
CA ASN A 71 -6.41 25.59 2.20
C ASN A 71 -7.25 25.10 1.02
N THR A 72 -6.65 24.83 -0.13
CA THR A 72 -7.36 24.54 -1.37
C THR A 72 -6.82 23.30 -2.06
N ILE A 73 -7.73 22.40 -2.43
CA ILE A 73 -7.43 21.30 -3.33
C ILE A 73 -8.12 21.52 -4.68
N VAL A 74 -7.49 21.03 -5.75
CA VAL A 74 -8.08 21.03 -7.09
C VAL A 74 -8.48 19.60 -7.44
N VAL A 75 -9.73 19.37 -7.80
CA VAL A 75 -10.22 18.07 -8.27
C VAL A 75 -10.75 18.21 -9.69
N ASP A 76 -10.12 17.51 -10.65
CA ASP A 76 -10.47 17.57 -12.08
C ASP A 76 -10.63 19.02 -12.61
N SER A 77 -9.70 19.89 -12.21
CA SER A 77 -9.65 21.33 -12.53
C SER A 77 -10.67 22.24 -11.83
N ILE A 78 -11.44 21.71 -10.87
CA ILE A 78 -12.34 22.49 -10.02
C ILE A 78 -11.71 22.67 -8.64
N GLU A 79 -11.71 23.89 -8.12
CA GLU A 79 -11.13 24.22 -6.82
C GLU A 79 -12.13 24.03 -5.69
N PHE A 80 -11.69 23.38 -4.62
CA PHE A 80 -12.48 23.13 -3.42
C PHE A 80 -11.68 23.56 -2.18
N PRO A 81 -12.21 24.48 -1.37
CA PRO A 81 -11.66 24.76 -0.04
C PRO A 81 -11.71 23.50 0.83
N ILE A 82 -10.63 23.23 1.56
CA ILE A 82 -10.49 22.06 2.43
C ILE A 82 -11.55 22.08 3.55
N GLU A 83 -11.83 23.26 4.09
CA GLU A 83 -12.86 23.48 5.11
C GLU A 83 -14.26 23.05 4.65
N ASN A 84 -14.53 23.09 3.35
CA ASN A 84 -15.83 22.69 2.80
C ASN A 84 -15.96 21.16 2.67
N ILE A 85 -14.90 20.39 2.92
CA ILE A 85 -14.90 18.94 2.77
C ILE A 85 -15.29 18.28 4.10
N ARG A 86 -16.49 17.68 4.14
CA ARG A 86 -17.01 16.93 5.29
C ARG A 86 -16.43 15.53 5.39
N LYS A 87 -16.31 14.83 4.26
CA LYS A 87 -15.80 13.45 4.21
C LYS A 87 -14.84 13.27 3.06
N LEU A 88 -13.81 12.48 3.28
CA LEU A 88 -12.82 12.13 2.26
C LEU A 88 -12.69 10.62 2.15
N GLY A 89 -12.69 10.08 0.94
CA GLY A 89 -12.60 8.65 0.67
C GLY A 89 -11.61 8.38 -0.43
N GLY A 90 -10.56 7.61 -0.12
CA GLY A 90 -9.62 7.17 -1.14
C GLY A 90 -8.51 6.31 -0.59
N ARG A 91 -7.54 6.00 -1.45
CA ARG A 91 -6.41 5.13 -1.09
C ARG A 91 -5.28 5.98 -0.53
N SER A 92 -5.06 5.88 0.79
CA SER A 92 -3.84 6.41 1.40
C SER A 92 -2.60 5.70 0.85
N THR A 93 -1.47 6.42 0.84
CA THR A 93 -0.17 5.92 0.38
C THR A 93 0.23 4.67 1.16
N GLY A 94 0.03 4.67 2.49
CA GLY A 94 0.29 3.50 3.31
C GLY A 94 -0.55 2.27 2.97
N MET A 95 -1.80 2.45 2.50
CA MET A 95 -2.63 1.33 2.03
C MET A 95 -2.15 0.78 0.69
N GLN A 96 -1.58 1.63 -0.19
CA GLN A 96 -0.99 1.15 -1.46
C GLN A 96 0.26 0.32 -1.20
N ILE A 97 1.15 0.81 -0.34
CA ILE A 97 2.34 0.07 0.08
C ILE A 97 1.94 -1.26 0.74
N ALA A 98 0.95 -1.24 1.64
CA ALA A 98 0.43 -2.46 2.27
C ALA A 98 -0.13 -3.47 1.24
N LYS A 99 -0.77 -3.02 0.16
CA LYS A 99 -1.24 -3.90 -0.92
C LYS A 99 -0.11 -4.46 -1.78
N ILE A 100 0.94 -3.69 -2.02
CA ILE A 100 2.11 -4.17 -2.76
C ILE A 100 2.83 -5.25 -1.94
N ILE A 101 3.10 -4.95 -0.65
CA ILE A 101 3.71 -5.91 0.27
C ILE A 101 2.79 -7.12 0.43
N GLY A 102 1.50 -6.91 0.70
CA GLY A 102 0.51 -7.96 0.84
C GLY A 102 0.42 -8.85 -0.40
N GLY A 103 0.41 -8.25 -1.60
CA GLY A 103 0.37 -8.98 -2.86
C GLY A 103 1.62 -9.82 -3.09
N THR A 104 2.78 -9.28 -2.72
CA THR A 104 4.06 -10.01 -2.79
C THR A 104 4.07 -11.19 -1.83
N VAL A 105 3.63 -10.99 -0.59
CA VAL A 105 3.55 -12.05 0.43
C VAL A 105 2.53 -13.12 0.04
N THR A 106 1.35 -12.74 -0.47
CA THR A 106 0.35 -13.69 -0.98
C THR A 106 0.86 -14.46 -2.19
N GLY A 107 1.56 -13.80 -3.11
CA GLY A 107 2.19 -14.44 -4.27
C GLY A 107 3.22 -15.49 -3.86
N ALA A 108 4.16 -15.11 -2.98
CA ALA A 108 5.14 -16.04 -2.42
C ALA A 108 4.47 -17.20 -1.66
N GLY A 109 3.45 -16.90 -0.85
CA GLY A 109 2.67 -17.88 -0.12
C GLY A 109 1.98 -18.89 -1.02
N THR A 110 1.43 -18.45 -2.16
CA THR A 110 0.81 -19.32 -3.18
C THR A 110 1.82 -20.27 -3.79
N ILE A 111 3.03 -19.80 -4.08
CA ILE A 111 4.11 -20.62 -4.61
C ILE A 111 4.53 -21.68 -3.59
N PHE A 112 4.84 -21.28 -2.35
CA PHE A 112 5.25 -22.23 -1.31
C PHE A 112 4.15 -23.23 -0.96
N GLY A 113 2.90 -22.78 -0.87
CA GLY A 113 1.75 -23.64 -0.64
C GLY A 113 1.56 -24.66 -1.77
N GLY A 114 1.66 -24.21 -3.02
CA GLY A 114 1.59 -25.08 -4.20
C GLY A 114 2.71 -26.13 -4.23
N ILE A 115 3.95 -25.73 -3.96
CA ILE A 115 5.09 -26.66 -3.87
C ILE A 115 4.88 -27.67 -2.74
N GLY A 116 4.43 -27.22 -1.57
CA GLY A 116 4.13 -28.10 -0.44
C GLY A 116 3.08 -29.16 -0.79
N ILE A 117 2.00 -28.77 -1.48
CA ILE A 117 0.96 -29.70 -1.94
C ILE A 117 1.52 -30.70 -2.97
N LEU A 118 2.36 -30.26 -3.90
CA LEU A 118 3.02 -31.16 -4.87
C LEU A 118 3.94 -32.16 -4.17
N MET A 119 4.75 -31.71 -3.20
CA MET A 119 5.60 -32.59 -2.39
C MET A 119 4.79 -33.64 -1.62
N LEU A 120 3.64 -33.25 -1.04
CA LEU A 120 2.74 -34.20 -0.37
C LEU A 120 2.19 -35.24 -1.33
N ARG A 121 1.86 -34.84 -2.57
CA ARG A 121 1.40 -35.77 -3.61
C ARG A 121 2.50 -36.73 -4.04
N ASP A 122 3.72 -36.25 -4.22
CA ASP A 122 4.87 -37.07 -4.61
C ASP A 122 5.28 -38.03 -3.49
N ALA A 123 5.27 -37.58 -2.23
CA ALA A 123 5.53 -38.43 -1.06
C ALA A 123 4.55 -39.61 -0.97
N LYS A 124 3.26 -39.38 -1.26
CA LYS A 124 2.24 -40.44 -1.28
C LYS A 124 2.51 -41.50 -2.35
N ASN A 125 3.17 -41.14 -3.45
CA ASN A 125 3.47 -42.03 -4.57
C ASN A 125 4.88 -42.64 -4.49
N SER A 126 5.65 -42.31 -3.44
CA SER A 126 7.00 -42.83 -3.24
C SER A 126 6.96 -44.23 -2.61
N ASN A 127 7.69 -45.19 -3.20
CA ASN A 127 7.90 -46.52 -2.62
C ASN A 127 9.02 -46.55 -1.57
N ASP A 128 9.78 -45.46 -1.41
CA ASP A 128 10.80 -45.33 -0.38
C ASP A 128 10.18 -44.79 0.92
N ALA A 129 10.19 -45.62 1.97
CA ALA A 129 9.61 -45.30 3.28
C ALA A 129 10.34 -44.14 3.98
N CYS A 130 11.66 -44.03 3.82
CA CYS A 130 12.46 -43.01 4.52
C CYS A 130 12.44 -41.69 3.74
N GLY A 131 12.64 -41.76 2.42
CA GLY A 131 12.53 -40.59 1.54
C GLY A 131 11.13 -39.99 1.53
N GLY A 132 10.08 -40.84 1.50
CA GLY A 132 8.69 -40.40 1.52
C GLY A 132 8.32 -39.64 2.80
N ALA A 133 8.76 -40.11 3.97
CA ALA A 133 8.47 -39.45 5.25
C ALA A 133 9.10 -38.05 5.35
N ILE A 134 10.35 -37.88 4.88
CA ILE A 134 11.04 -36.58 4.88
C ILE A 134 10.34 -35.59 3.95
N VAL A 135 10.01 -36.02 2.72
CA VAL A 135 9.32 -35.18 1.74
C VAL A 135 7.93 -34.80 2.24
N MET A 136 7.23 -35.70 2.93
CA MET A 136 5.93 -35.43 3.53
C MET A 136 6.00 -34.34 4.61
N MET A 137 6.97 -34.42 5.53
CA MET A 137 7.15 -33.40 6.56
C MET A 137 7.46 -32.03 5.95
N MET A 138 8.37 -31.96 4.97
CA MET A 138 8.67 -30.71 4.25
C MET A 138 7.44 -30.16 3.52
N GLY A 139 6.66 -31.05 2.89
CA GLY A 139 5.41 -30.70 2.21
C GLY A 139 4.39 -30.04 3.13
N TYR A 140 4.18 -30.59 4.33
CA TYR A 140 3.31 -30.00 5.34
C TYR A 140 3.80 -28.64 5.81
N THR A 141 5.09 -28.50 6.12
CA THR A 141 5.65 -27.22 6.57
C THR A 141 5.45 -26.13 5.51
N LEU A 142 5.77 -26.43 4.25
CA LEU A 142 5.59 -25.48 3.14
C LEU A 142 4.12 -25.15 2.87
N ALA A 143 3.23 -26.13 2.95
CA ALA A 143 1.79 -25.92 2.79
C ALA A 143 1.21 -25.01 3.88
N ILE A 144 1.60 -25.21 5.15
CA ILE A 144 1.15 -24.40 6.29
C ILE A 144 1.69 -22.97 6.16
N VAL A 145 3.00 -22.81 5.92
CA VAL A 145 3.64 -21.49 5.78
C VAL A 145 3.04 -20.74 4.58
N GLY A 146 2.86 -21.42 3.45
CA GLY A 146 2.25 -20.85 2.25
C GLY A 146 0.83 -20.36 2.50
N THR A 147 0.00 -21.17 3.17
CA THR A 147 -1.38 -20.81 3.52
C THR A 147 -1.42 -19.61 4.48
N ALA A 148 -0.58 -19.60 5.51
CA ALA A 148 -0.48 -18.48 6.44
C ALA A 148 -0.08 -17.17 5.74
N ALA A 149 0.88 -17.24 4.82
CA ALA A 149 1.30 -16.09 4.01
C ALA A 149 0.18 -15.57 3.09
N ILE A 150 -0.62 -16.45 2.48
CA ILE A 150 -1.80 -16.06 1.70
C ILE A 150 -2.79 -15.28 2.57
N VAL A 151 -3.11 -15.81 3.75
CA VAL A 151 -4.06 -15.17 4.68
C VAL A 151 -3.55 -13.80 5.10
N ILE A 152 -2.32 -13.72 5.60
CA ILE A 152 -1.74 -12.46 6.10
C ILE A 152 -1.59 -11.43 4.97
N GLY A 153 -1.07 -11.84 3.81
CA GLY A 153 -0.89 -10.97 2.65
C GLY A 153 -2.21 -10.55 1.99
N GLY A 154 -3.28 -11.33 2.18
CA GLY A 154 -4.61 -11.05 1.66
C GLY A 154 -5.35 -9.93 2.42
N ILE A 155 -5.00 -9.70 3.69
CA ILE A 155 -5.68 -8.73 4.57
C ILE A 155 -5.77 -7.32 3.95
N PRO A 156 -4.67 -6.72 3.40
CA PRO A 156 -4.72 -5.42 2.75
C PRO A 156 -5.68 -5.32 1.54
N PHE A 157 -5.99 -6.44 0.87
CA PHE A 157 -6.89 -6.45 -0.29
C PHE A 157 -8.36 -6.34 0.12
N VAL A 158 -8.73 -6.95 1.25
CA VAL A 158 -10.10 -6.91 1.78
C VAL A 158 -10.48 -5.49 2.26
N PHE A 159 -9.51 -4.75 2.82
CA PHE A 159 -9.73 -3.38 3.29
C PHE A 159 -9.56 -2.35 2.15
N ASN A 160 -10.51 -2.31 1.22
CA ASN A 160 -10.49 -1.34 0.12
C ASN A 160 -11.25 -0.05 0.48
N ASN A 161 -10.63 1.10 0.19
CA ASN A 161 -11.27 2.42 0.14
C ASN A 161 -11.91 2.91 1.46
N ARG A 162 -11.07 3.15 2.48
CA ARG A 162 -11.54 3.73 3.75
C ARG A 162 -12.12 5.13 3.51
N LYS A 163 -13.24 5.40 4.16
CA LYS A 163 -13.81 6.74 4.31
C LYS A 163 -13.25 7.36 5.60
N TYR A 164 -12.82 8.60 5.50
CA TYR A 164 -12.32 9.45 6.57
C TYR A 164 -13.38 10.50 6.84
N ASP A 165 -13.87 10.50 8.07
CA ASP A 165 -14.88 11.42 8.56
C ASP A 165 -14.19 12.65 9.16
N LEU A 166 -14.22 13.77 8.44
CA LEU A 166 -13.49 15.00 8.81
C LEU A 166 -14.25 15.84 9.85
N GLU A 167 -15.52 15.54 10.07
CA GLU A 167 -16.37 16.28 11.02
C GLU A 167 -16.00 15.95 12.47
N ASN A 168 -15.74 14.67 12.76
CA ASN A 168 -15.70 14.17 14.15
C ASN A 168 -14.41 13.45 14.55
N LYS A 169 -13.59 13.00 13.59
CA LYS A 169 -12.52 12.03 13.87
C LYS A 169 -11.19 12.40 13.25
N TRP A 170 -11.23 13.00 12.07
CA TRP A 170 -10.08 13.27 11.25
C TRP A 170 -10.00 14.76 10.93
N GLU A 171 -8.81 15.26 10.76
CA GLU A 171 -8.51 16.64 10.39
C GLU A 171 -7.69 16.58 9.10
N LEU A 172 -8.00 17.49 8.17
CA LEU A 172 -7.33 17.57 6.89
C LEU A 172 -6.32 18.70 6.91
N SER A 173 -5.09 18.39 6.51
CA SER A 173 -4.07 19.40 6.26
C SER A 173 -3.30 19.05 5.00
N THR A 174 -2.86 20.07 4.28
CA THR A 174 -1.91 19.90 3.18
C THR A 174 -0.51 19.96 3.74
N ILE A 175 0.35 19.10 3.21
CA ILE A 175 1.78 19.22 3.42
C ILE A 175 2.36 19.51 2.05
N GLU A 176 2.73 20.76 1.85
CA GLU A 176 3.59 21.13 0.74
C GLU A 176 4.94 20.47 1.00
N ALA A 177 5.40 19.62 0.08
CA ALA A 177 6.75 19.10 0.21
C ALA A 177 7.74 20.22 -0.06
N LEU A 178 8.71 20.37 0.85
CA LEU A 178 9.81 21.32 0.72
C LEU A 178 10.32 21.36 -0.75
N PRO A 179 10.54 22.56 -1.30
CA PRO A 179 10.95 22.70 -2.69
C PRO A 179 12.20 21.86 -2.95
N ARG A 180 12.13 21.02 -3.99
CA ARG A 180 13.18 20.06 -4.35
C ARG A 180 14.52 20.74 -4.65
N ASN A 181 14.51 22.05 -4.92
CA ASN A 181 15.70 22.82 -5.15
C ASN A 181 16.32 23.25 -3.81
N ARG A 182 17.32 22.50 -3.33
CA ARG A 182 18.16 22.93 -2.19
C ARG A 182 18.59 24.38 -2.34
N LYS A 183 18.88 24.85 -3.57
CA LYS A 183 19.28 26.25 -3.81
C LYS A 183 18.17 27.24 -3.48
N ALA A 184 16.92 26.96 -3.87
CA ALA A 184 15.78 27.83 -3.54
C ALA A 184 15.49 27.83 -2.03
N PHE A 185 15.73 26.70 -1.34
CA PHE A 185 15.63 26.63 0.11
C PHE A 185 16.72 27.47 0.80
N PHE A 186 17.97 27.43 0.32
CA PHE A 186 19.04 28.27 0.85
C PHE A 186 18.89 29.75 0.48
N GLU A 187 18.42 30.10 -0.73
CA GLU A 187 18.10 31.48 -1.12
C GLU A 187 17.02 32.09 -0.21
N LYS A 188 16.01 31.30 0.19
CA LYS A 188 14.95 31.76 1.10
C LYS A 188 15.43 31.92 2.55
N ILE A 189 16.53 31.28 2.93
CA ILE A 189 17.18 31.45 4.24
C ILE A 189 18.17 32.62 4.20
N GLU A 190 18.84 32.86 3.08
CA GLU A 190 19.80 33.96 2.90
C GLU A 190 19.14 35.33 2.68
N ASN A 191 17.90 35.38 2.17
CA ASN A 191 17.11 36.60 2.06
C ASN A 191 15.70 36.41 2.66
N PRO A 192 15.56 36.50 3.99
CA PRO A 192 14.25 36.68 4.60
C PRO A 192 13.78 38.13 4.30
N GLU A 193 12.73 38.27 3.50
CA GLU A 193 11.98 39.54 3.43
C GLU A 193 11.37 39.91 4.79
#